data_AF-A0A7C7GGP6-F1
#
_entry.id   AF-A0A7C7GGP6-F1
#
_cell.length_a   1.000
_cell.length_b   1.000
_cell.length_c   1.000
_cell.angle_alpha   90.00
_cell.angle_beta   90.00
_cell.angle_gamma   90.00
#
_symmetry.space_group_name_H-M   'P 1'
#
loop_
_entity.id
_entity.type
_entity.pdbx_description
1 polymer ?
#
loop_
_entity_poly.entity_id
_entity_poly.type
_entity_poly.pdbx_seq_one_letter_code
_entity_poly.pdbx_strand_id
1 'polypeptide(L)'
;MTLTVDGVFSSLETVTFFITPDLTDLDGIPFDGNGNGDVDDPADDIFTGTFTTTILGDYTVNGTVNTADFALFRDAWLDPQSYLDYDIGPASGEMPKLLPALDSTINFEDLMVFAQMWNWSYQSDNYDDSTAVLAKTTADSPVRLERRENSDNGWLPVTEQRFWLDVYVEEFDEQGLFELTLDVNQSVVSFEGITSFLEMPWTVLHFYHEENGRLTIAGAALAPDHNVNGEEPILAIEFRKRVESETVMDLGTALWSLAGEATSYPASQYRLDLKPPLPEKPVLHQNFPNPFNPVTTIRYELPEEGHLKLSVVNLLGQQIATLYNGLQGEGFHEITWTGRDAFGRNAATGIYFLVLETEDRTHHRKMLLIK
;
A
#
# COMPACT_ATOMS: atom_id res chain seq x y z
N MET A 1 -48.19 2.60 -15.34
CA MET A 1 -48.18 2.31 -13.89
C MET A 1 -46.76 2.58 -13.41
N THR A 2 -46.59 3.36 -12.35
CA THR A 2 -45.29 3.53 -11.67
C THR A 2 -45.40 2.78 -10.36
N LEU A 3 -44.51 1.82 -10.13
CA LEU A 3 -44.45 1.06 -8.88
C LEU A 3 -43.32 1.67 -8.04
N THR A 4 -43.67 2.21 -6.87
CA THR A 4 -42.68 2.67 -5.88
C THR A 4 -42.63 1.64 -4.77
N VAL A 5 -41.43 1.14 -4.46
CA VAL A 5 -41.21 0.20 -3.38
C VAL A 5 -40.49 0.94 -2.27
N ASP A 6 -41.20 1.23 -1.19
CA ASP A 6 -40.63 1.86 0.00
C ASP A 6 -40.06 0.78 0.93
N GLY A 7 -38.76 0.82 1.19
CA GLY A 7 -38.08 -0.14 2.05
C GLY A 7 -36.57 0.05 2.06
N VAL A 8 -35.91 -0.48 3.10
CA VAL A 8 -34.45 -0.53 3.20
C VAL A 8 -34.02 -1.94 2.81
N PHE A 9 -33.15 -2.03 1.82
CA PHE A 9 -32.69 -3.29 1.24
C PHE A 9 -31.19 -3.47 1.46
N SER A 10 -30.75 -4.73 1.52
CA SER A 10 -29.33 -5.04 1.53
C SER A 10 -28.73 -4.72 0.16
N SER A 11 -27.44 -4.41 0.10
CA SER A 11 -26.70 -4.30 -1.17
C SER A 11 -26.75 -5.60 -1.97
N LEU A 12 -26.93 -5.48 -3.29
CA LEU A 12 -27.06 -6.61 -4.23
C LEU A 12 -28.17 -7.62 -3.85
N GLU A 13 -29.25 -7.14 -3.23
CA GLU A 13 -30.43 -7.92 -2.92
C GLU A 13 -31.37 -7.99 -4.12
N THR A 14 -31.83 -9.20 -4.47
CA THR A 14 -32.83 -9.39 -5.52
C THR A 14 -34.23 -9.29 -4.93
N VAL A 15 -34.94 -8.23 -5.28
CA VAL A 15 -36.35 -8.04 -4.93
C VAL A 15 -37.21 -8.60 -6.04
N THR A 16 -38.12 -9.51 -5.68
CA THR A 16 -39.14 -10.06 -6.58
C THR A 16 -40.49 -9.47 -6.24
N PHE A 17 -41.21 -8.96 -7.25
CA PHE A 17 -42.56 -8.47 -7.10
C PHE A 17 -43.51 -9.17 -8.06
N PHE A 18 -44.78 -9.25 -7.66
CA PHE A 18 -45.84 -9.88 -8.43
C PHE A 18 -46.96 -8.86 -8.65
N ILE A 19 -47.45 -8.75 -9.88
CA ILE A 19 -48.71 -8.06 -10.17
C ILE A 19 -49.75 -9.15 -10.43
N THR A 20 -50.77 -9.19 -9.58
CA THR A 20 -51.86 -10.19 -9.68
C THR A 20 -53.01 -9.66 -10.53
N PRO A 21 -53.87 -10.54 -11.05
CA PRO A 21 -55.08 -10.14 -11.78
C PRO A 21 -56.15 -9.41 -10.95
N ASP A 22 -55.92 -9.24 -9.64
CA ASP A 22 -56.74 -8.37 -8.79
C ASP A 22 -56.60 -6.89 -9.17
N LEU A 23 -55.51 -6.52 -9.85
CA LEU A 23 -55.34 -5.20 -10.44
C LEU A 23 -56.22 -5.12 -11.70
N THR A 24 -57.25 -4.26 -11.67
CA THR A 24 -58.13 -4.02 -12.81
C THR A 24 -57.97 -2.61 -13.36
N ASP A 25 -58.28 -2.41 -14.64
CA ASP A 25 -58.47 -1.07 -15.21
C ASP A 25 -59.77 -0.40 -14.72
N LEU A 26 -60.08 0.78 -15.28
CA LEU A 26 -61.29 1.54 -14.92
C LEU A 26 -62.59 0.86 -15.36
N ASP A 27 -62.52 -0.04 -16.34
CA ASP A 27 -63.65 -0.80 -16.87
C ASP A 27 -63.79 -2.17 -16.15
N GLY A 28 -62.90 -2.48 -15.20
CA GLY A 28 -62.92 -3.70 -14.40
C GLY A 28 -62.27 -4.89 -15.08
N ILE A 29 -61.50 -4.67 -16.15
CA ILE A 29 -60.78 -5.73 -16.86
C ILE A 29 -59.51 -6.09 -16.05
N PRO A 30 -59.28 -7.38 -15.72
CA PRO A 30 -58.08 -7.84 -15.02
C PRO A 30 -56.80 -7.57 -15.79
N PHE A 31 -55.70 -7.40 -15.06
CA PHE A 31 -54.37 -7.25 -15.62
C PHE A 31 -53.89 -8.55 -16.29
N ASP A 32 -53.65 -8.49 -17.60
CA ASP A 32 -53.01 -9.54 -18.40
C ASP A 32 -51.49 -9.55 -18.15
N GLY A 33 -51.06 -10.25 -17.10
CA GLY A 33 -49.67 -10.25 -16.67
C GLY A 33 -48.71 -11.02 -17.57
N ASN A 34 -49.20 -11.91 -18.45
CA ASN A 34 -48.37 -12.67 -19.39
C ASN A 34 -48.40 -12.07 -20.82
N GLY A 35 -49.32 -11.14 -21.10
CA GLY A 35 -49.44 -10.40 -22.35
C GLY A 35 -50.04 -11.22 -23.50
N ASN A 36 -50.79 -12.28 -23.22
CA ASN A 36 -51.36 -13.17 -24.23
C ASN A 36 -52.74 -12.71 -24.76
N GLY A 37 -53.35 -11.69 -24.14
CA GLY A 37 -54.65 -11.12 -24.48
C GLY A 37 -55.88 -11.90 -23.96
N ASP A 38 -55.67 -12.95 -23.16
CA ASP A 38 -56.68 -13.76 -22.47
C ASP A 38 -56.62 -13.45 -20.97
N VAL A 39 -57.71 -12.93 -20.41
CA VAL A 39 -57.81 -12.52 -18.99
C VAL A 39 -58.72 -13.44 -18.18
N ASP A 40 -59.16 -14.57 -18.76
CA ASP A 40 -60.16 -15.47 -18.16
C ASP A 40 -59.53 -16.52 -17.23
N ASP A 41 -58.19 -16.59 -17.11
CA ASP A 41 -57.47 -17.48 -16.17
C ASP A 41 -56.53 -16.71 -15.21
N PRO A 42 -57.04 -16.31 -14.03
CA PRO A 42 -56.28 -15.52 -13.06
C PRO A 42 -55.01 -16.19 -12.52
N ALA A 43 -54.82 -17.50 -12.73
CA ALA A 43 -53.63 -18.21 -12.27
C ALA A 43 -52.43 -18.00 -13.21
N ASP A 44 -52.69 -17.77 -14.50
CA ASP A 44 -51.66 -17.68 -15.56
C ASP A 44 -51.27 -16.22 -15.88
N ASP A 45 -52.01 -15.24 -15.35
CA ASP A 45 -51.81 -13.80 -15.60
C ASP A 45 -51.04 -13.08 -14.48
N ILE A 46 -50.22 -13.81 -13.70
CA ILE A 46 -49.32 -13.20 -12.70
C ILE A 46 -48.04 -12.73 -13.38
N PHE A 47 -47.85 -11.41 -13.48
CA PHE A 47 -46.57 -10.85 -13.89
C PHE A 47 -45.57 -10.96 -12.75
N THR A 48 -44.41 -11.57 -13.01
CA THR A 48 -43.29 -11.63 -12.08
C THR A 48 -42.17 -10.73 -12.57
N GLY A 49 -41.84 -9.70 -11.79
CA GLY A 49 -40.69 -8.83 -12.04
C GLY A 49 -39.63 -9.00 -10.96
N THR A 50 -38.37 -8.80 -11.33
CA THR A 50 -37.25 -8.76 -10.38
C THR A 50 -36.37 -7.55 -10.64
N PHE A 51 -35.85 -6.94 -9.59
CA PHE A 51 -34.73 -6.01 -9.67
C PHE A 51 -33.69 -6.32 -8.60
N THR A 52 -32.44 -5.93 -8.84
CA THR A 52 -31.35 -6.06 -7.86
C THR A 52 -30.99 -4.67 -7.36
N THR A 53 -30.84 -4.52 -6.04
CA THR A 53 -30.42 -3.26 -5.42
C THR A 53 -28.97 -2.95 -5.75
N THR A 54 -28.61 -1.67 -5.71
CA THR A 54 -27.26 -1.20 -6.03
C THR A 54 -26.27 -1.56 -4.92
N ILE A 55 -24.98 -1.43 -5.25
CA ILE A 55 -23.89 -1.57 -4.30
C ILE A 55 -23.89 -0.31 -3.43
N LEU A 56 -23.78 -0.46 -2.10
CA LEU A 56 -23.63 0.71 -1.22
C LEU A 56 -22.34 1.46 -1.56
N GLY A 57 -22.44 2.78 -1.74
CA GLY A 57 -21.32 3.63 -2.12
C GLY A 57 -21.02 3.67 -3.62
N ASP A 58 -21.70 2.91 -4.48
CA ASP A 58 -21.61 3.04 -5.95
C ASP A 58 -22.57 4.15 -6.41
N TYR A 59 -22.16 5.40 -6.21
CA TYR A 59 -22.96 6.59 -6.51
C TYR A 59 -23.02 6.88 -8.01
N THR A 60 -22.03 6.42 -8.77
CA THR A 60 -22.01 6.53 -10.23
C THR A 60 -22.84 5.43 -10.92
N VAL A 61 -23.28 4.42 -10.18
CA VAL A 61 -24.11 3.28 -10.63
C VAL A 61 -23.44 2.50 -11.76
N ASN A 62 -22.12 2.31 -11.64
CA ASN A 62 -21.31 1.62 -12.65
C ASN A 62 -20.96 0.16 -12.27
N GLY A 63 -21.39 -0.29 -11.08
CA GLY A 63 -21.14 -1.62 -10.56
C GLY A 63 -19.84 -1.75 -9.74
N THR A 64 -19.15 -0.65 -9.47
CA THR A 64 -17.91 -0.60 -8.67
C THR A 64 -17.95 0.60 -7.71
N VAL A 65 -17.25 0.48 -6.57
CA VAL A 65 -17.02 1.59 -5.63
C VAL A 65 -15.57 2.00 -5.75
N ASN A 66 -15.32 3.15 -6.39
CA ASN A 66 -13.98 3.61 -6.70
C ASN A 66 -13.78 5.10 -6.37
N THR A 67 -12.67 5.68 -6.83
CA THR A 67 -12.32 7.07 -6.52
C THR A 67 -13.31 8.09 -7.11
N ALA A 68 -14.01 7.77 -8.20
CA ALA A 68 -15.08 8.61 -8.73
C ALA A 68 -16.28 8.66 -7.76
N ASP A 69 -16.63 7.54 -7.13
CA ASP A 69 -17.65 7.53 -6.09
C ASP A 69 -17.17 8.22 -4.81
N PHE A 70 -15.86 8.16 -4.52
CA PHE A 70 -15.30 8.87 -3.38
C PHE A 70 -15.38 10.39 -3.55
N ALA A 71 -15.23 10.90 -4.79
CA ALA A 71 -15.46 12.30 -5.09
C ALA A 71 -16.91 12.72 -4.81
N LEU A 72 -17.88 11.90 -5.20
CA LEU A 72 -19.30 12.12 -4.93
C LEU A 72 -19.61 12.06 -3.42
N PHE A 73 -19.01 11.10 -2.70
CA PHE A 73 -19.12 11.02 -1.25
C PHE A 73 -18.56 12.26 -0.54
N ARG A 74 -17.38 12.74 -0.98
CA ARG A 74 -16.77 13.96 -0.46
C ARG A 74 -17.71 15.16 -0.63
N ASP A 75 -18.32 15.31 -1.81
CA ASP A 75 -19.24 16.41 -2.07
C ASP A 75 -20.48 16.33 -1.16
N ALA A 76 -20.99 15.11 -0.94
CA ALA A 76 -22.05 14.85 0.03
C ALA A 76 -21.63 15.14 1.48
N TRP A 77 -20.38 14.85 1.85
CA TRP A 77 -19.82 15.18 3.16
C TRP A 77 -19.76 16.70 3.39
N LEU A 78 -19.41 17.47 2.35
CA LEU A 78 -19.29 18.93 2.40
C LEU A 78 -20.66 19.64 2.37
N ASP A 79 -21.67 19.04 1.73
CA ASP A 79 -23.05 19.55 1.69
C ASP A 79 -24.10 18.45 1.96
N PRO A 80 -24.20 17.90 3.19
CA PRO A 80 -25.03 16.72 3.46
C PRO A 80 -26.51 16.90 3.15
N GLN A 81 -27.02 18.13 3.23
CA GLN A 81 -28.44 18.42 3.01
C GLN A 81 -28.86 18.27 1.55
N SER A 82 -27.92 18.44 0.61
CA SER A 82 -28.17 18.27 -0.82
C SER A 82 -28.06 16.82 -1.28
N TYR A 83 -27.52 15.93 -0.44
CA TYR A 83 -27.15 14.55 -0.80
C TYR A 83 -27.64 13.52 0.23
N LEU A 84 -28.82 13.72 0.82
CA LEU A 84 -29.37 12.78 1.82
C LEU A 84 -29.49 11.33 1.31
N ASP A 85 -29.57 11.13 -0.01
CA ASP A 85 -29.60 9.80 -0.63
C ASP A 85 -28.23 9.07 -0.55
N TYR A 86 -27.18 9.73 -0.09
CA TYR A 86 -25.83 9.17 0.08
C TYR A 86 -25.54 8.76 1.54
N ASP A 87 -26.54 8.88 2.41
CA ASP A 87 -26.55 8.17 3.69
C ASP A 87 -26.55 6.65 3.39
N ILE A 88 -25.51 5.97 3.83
CA ILE A 88 -25.32 4.52 3.68
C ILE A 88 -24.93 3.86 5.01
N GLY A 89 -24.83 4.65 6.07
CA GLY A 89 -24.38 4.27 7.40
C GLY A 89 -25.43 4.50 8.49
N PRO A 90 -25.23 3.92 9.68
CA PRO A 90 -24.42 2.73 9.92
C PRO A 90 -24.97 1.52 9.14
N ALA A 91 -24.15 0.51 8.85
CA ALA A 91 -24.61 -0.71 8.17
C ALA A 91 -24.20 -1.99 8.93
N SER A 92 -24.94 -3.07 8.68
CA SER A 92 -24.68 -4.39 9.28
C SER A 92 -24.78 -5.52 8.25
N GLY A 93 -24.16 -6.67 8.51
CA GLY A 93 -24.13 -7.82 7.60
C GLY A 93 -22.73 -8.20 7.17
N GLU A 94 -22.63 -8.92 6.05
CA GLU A 94 -21.36 -9.36 5.47
C GLU A 94 -21.18 -8.77 4.08
N MET A 95 -19.97 -8.33 3.73
CA MET A 95 -19.68 -7.78 2.41
C MET A 95 -19.92 -8.83 1.31
N PRO A 96 -20.51 -8.46 0.16
CA PRO A 96 -21.02 -7.14 -0.21
C PRO A 96 -22.46 -6.82 0.24
N LYS A 97 -23.14 -7.74 0.92
CA LYS A 97 -24.57 -7.65 1.25
C LYS A 97 -24.82 -6.95 2.58
N LEU A 98 -24.29 -5.74 2.71
CA LEU A 98 -24.55 -4.88 3.86
C LEU A 98 -25.98 -4.33 3.80
N LEU A 99 -26.65 -4.30 4.94
CA LEU A 99 -27.95 -3.68 5.17
C LEU A 99 -27.73 -2.36 5.92
N PRO A 100 -27.97 -1.19 5.28
CA PRO A 100 -27.82 0.10 5.92
C PRO A 100 -28.96 0.36 6.92
N ALA A 101 -28.72 1.19 7.91
CA ALA A 101 -29.67 1.63 8.92
C ALA A 101 -29.72 3.16 8.92
N LEU A 102 -30.18 3.70 7.79
CA LEU A 102 -30.21 5.13 7.45
C LEU A 102 -30.72 6.01 8.60
N ASP A 103 -29.94 7.03 8.96
CA ASP A 103 -30.24 7.97 10.03
C ASP A 103 -30.39 9.43 9.56
N SER A 104 -30.35 9.64 8.24
CA SER A 104 -30.39 10.92 7.53
C SER A 104 -29.23 11.85 7.86
N THR A 105 -28.10 11.31 8.31
CA THR A 105 -26.89 12.08 8.58
C THR A 105 -25.71 11.45 7.86
N ILE A 106 -24.95 12.26 7.11
CA ILE A 106 -23.69 11.82 6.52
C ILE A 106 -22.58 12.11 7.54
N ASN A 107 -21.99 11.05 8.07
CA ASN A 107 -21.01 11.11 9.14
C ASN A 107 -19.96 9.97 9.00
N PHE A 108 -19.13 9.81 10.03
CA PHE A 108 -18.05 8.81 10.02
C PHE A 108 -18.54 7.37 9.79
N GLU A 109 -19.76 7.02 10.20
CA GLU A 109 -20.35 5.70 9.99
C GLU A 109 -20.56 5.42 8.50
N ASP A 110 -21.00 6.40 7.70
CA ASP A 110 -21.09 6.29 6.24
C ASP A 110 -19.73 6.13 5.59
N LEU A 111 -18.73 6.89 6.06
CA LEU A 111 -17.37 6.78 5.54
C LEU A 111 -16.80 5.37 5.79
N MET A 112 -17.12 4.77 6.94
CA MET A 112 -16.70 3.41 7.23
C MET A 112 -17.37 2.39 6.30
N VAL A 113 -18.66 2.55 6.01
CA VAL A 113 -19.35 1.69 5.03
C VAL A 113 -18.77 1.89 3.64
N PHE A 114 -18.53 3.14 3.23
CA PHE A 114 -17.88 3.46 1.96
C PHE A 114 -16.51 2.80 1.85
N ALA A 115 -15.65 2.94 2.87
CA ALA A 115 -14.32 2.34 2.88
C ALA A 115 -14.34 0.81 2.82
N GLN A 116 -15.31 0.18 3.50
CA GLN A 116 -15.54 -1.26 3.41
C GLN A 116 -15.91 -1.68 1.99
N MET A 117 -16.89 -1.01 1.38
CA MET A 117 -17.36 -1.33 0.04
C MET A 117 -16.33 -1.00 -1.04
N TRP A 118 -15.54 0.06 -0.87
CA TRP A 118 -14.38 0.39 -1.69
C TRP A 118 -13.37 -0.76 -1.64
N ASN A 119 -12.97 -1.22 -0.46
CA ASN A 119 -12.04 -2.34 -0.33
C ASN A 119 -12.59 -3.64 -0.95
N TRP A 120 -13.88 -3.92 -0.77
CA TRP A 120 -14.52 -5.07 -1.42
C TRP A 120 -14.54 -4.94 -2.95
N SER A 121 -14.83 -3.75 -3.47
CA SER A 121 -14.87 -3.49 -4.91
C SER A 121 -13.52 -3.78 -5.57
N TYR A 122 -12.42 -3.26 -5.00
CA TYR A 122 -11.06 -3.52 -5.51
C TYR A 122 -10.60 -4.97 -5.33
N GLN A 123 -11.17 -5.71 -4.38
CA GLN A 123 -10.94 -7.14 -4.22
C GLN A 123 -11.72 -7.99 -5.23
N SER A 124 -12.84 -7.50 -5.74
CA SER A 124 -13.71 -8.24 -6.66
C SER A 124 -13.19 -8.15 -8.10
N ASP A 125 -13.23 -9.28 -8.84
CA ASP A 125 -12.84 -9.37 -10.27
C ASP A 125 -13.66 -8.45 -11.22
N ASN A 126 -14.61 -7.67 -10.71
CA ASN A 126 -15.41 -6.69 -11.44
C ASN A 126 -14.72 -5.33 -11.63
N TYR A 127 -13.52 -5.16 -11.09
CA TYR A 127 -12.76 -3.94 -11.25
C TYR A 127 -12.24 -3.79 -12.69
N ASP A 128 -12.72 -2.76 -13.38
CA ASP A 128 -12.08 -2.29 -14.61
C ASP A 128 -10.86 -1.44 -14.24
N ASP A 129 -9.69 -2.08 -14.22
CA ASP A 129 -8.39 -1.45 -13.95
C ASP A 129 -7.97 -0.39 -15.00
N SER A 130 -8.85 -0.11 -15.98
CA SER A 130 -8.67 0.90 -17.02
C SER A 130 -8.90 2.34 -16.55
N THR A 131 -9.43 2.57 -15.35
CA THR A 131 -9.67 3.92 -14.81
C THR A 131 -8.39 4.59 -14.29
N ALA A 132 -7.39 4.74 -15.16
CA ALA A 132 -6.43 5.84 -15.13
C ALA A 132 -5.79 6.09 -16.52
N VAL A 133 -6.38 5.60 -17.62
CA VAL A 133 -5.83 5.80 -18.98
C VAL A 133 -6.81 6.53 -19.89
N LEU A 134 -7.41 7.63 -19.44
CA LEU A 134 -8.25 8.45 -20.33
C LEU A 134 -8.07 9.96 -20.14
N ALA A 135 -6.83 10.47 -20.26
CA ALA A 135 -6.60 11.83 -20.78
C ALA A 135 -5.17 12.03 -21.32
N LYS A 136 -5.08 12.63 -22.51
CA LYS A 136 -3.84 13.18 -23.10
C LYS A 136 -3.45 14.45 -22.35
N THR A 137 -2.49 14.38 -21.45
CA THR A 137 -1.72 15.56 -21.04
C THR A 137 -0.24 15.32 -21.34
N THR A 138 0.49 16.39 -21.66
CA THR A 138 1.94 16.38 -21.84
C THR A 138 2.66 17.00 -20.63
N ALA A 139 1.92 17.24 -19.53
CA ALA A 139 2.46 17.82 -18.32
C ALA A 139 3.04 16.70 -17.45
N ASP A 140 4.18 16.98 -16.82
CA ASP A 140 4.74 16.10 -15.80
C ASP A 140 3.77 16.03 -14.61
N SER A 141 3.67 14.85 -14.00
CA SER A 141 2.88 14.66 -12.79
C SER A 141 3.39 15.60 -11.68
N PRO A 142 2.51 16.32 -10.95
CA PRO A 142 2.89 17.13 -9.80
C PRO A 142 3.29 16.26 -8.58
N VAL A 143 3.11 14.95 -8.69
CA VAL A 143 3.52 13.97 -7.68
C VAL A 143 4.92 13.48 -7.98
N ARG A 144 5.80 13.56 -6.98
CA ARG A 144 7.17 13.03 -7.04
C ARG A 144 7.42 12.02 -5.91
N LEU A 145 8.26 11.03 -6.21
CA LEU A 145 8.69 10.03 -5.23
C LEU A 145 10.16 10.27 -4.87
N GLU A 146 10.46 10.25 -3.59
CA GLU A 146 11.83 10.13 -3.08
C GLU A 146 12.03 8.81 -2.38
N ARG A 147 13.15 8.15 -2.68
CA ARG A 147 13.50 6.90 -2.01
C ARG A 147 14.27 7.19 -0.72
N ARG A 148 13.84 6.55 0.36
CA ARG A 148 14.53 6.53 1.65
C ARG A 148 14.85 5.09 2.03
N GLU A 149 16.10 4.83 2.41
CA GLU A 149 16.57 3.50 2.81
C GLU A 149 16.72 3.39 4.33
N ASN A 150 16.68 2.16 4.86
CA ASN A 150 17.11 1.90 6.23
C ASN A 150 18.64 1.89 6.31
N SER A 151 19.22 2.51 7.34
CA SER A 151 20.67 2.58 7.55
C SER A 151 21.33 1.21 7.70
N ASP A 152 20.57 0.20 8.11
CA ASP A 152 21.09 -1.15 8.34
C ASP A 152 21.08 -2.04 7.08
N ASN A 153 20.57 -1.56 5.95
CA ASN A 153 20.32 -2.42 4.78
C ASN A 153 21.58 -3.15 4.27
N GLY A 154 22.76 -2.53 4.35
CA GLY A 154 24.01 -3.21 3.98
C GLY A 154 24.34 -4.44 4.85
N TRP A 155 23.84 -4.52 6.08
CA TRP A 155 24.16 -5.56 7.05
C TRP A 155 23.13 -6.68 7.14
N LEU A 156 21.97 -6.47 6.56
CA LEU A 156 20.85 -7.39 6.65
C LEU A 156 20.78 -8.27 5.40
N PRO A 157 20.36 -9.54 5.54
CA PRO A 157 19.96 -10.33 4.38
C PRO A 157 18.96 -9.53 3.53
N VAL A 158 19.05 -9.62 2.20
CA VAL A 158 18.17 -8.84 1.29
C VAL A 158 16.69 -8.95 1.66
N THR A 159 16.24 -10.12 2.10
CA THR A 159 14.85 -10.39 2.51
C THR A 159 14.41 -9.69 3.79
N GLU A 160 15.33 -9.09 4.54
CA GLU A 160 15.07 -8.29 5.75
C GLU A 160 15.27 -6.79 5.49
N GLN A 161 15.83 -6.42 4.33
CA GLN A 161 16.04 -5.02 3.95
C GLN A 161 14.72 -4.35 3.55
N ARG A 162 14.55 -3.10 3.98
CA ARG A 162 13.36 -2.30 3.70
C ARG A 162 13.70 -0.93 3.15
N PHE A 163 12.81 -0.37 2.34
CA PHE A 163 12.90 1.00 1.87
C PHE A 163 11.52 1.63 1.79
N TRP A 164 11.50 2.95 1.75
CA TRP A 164 10.29 3.74 1.63
C TRP A 164 10.35 4.57 0.36
N LEU A 165 9.19 4.76 -0.26
CA LEU A 165 8.95 5.81 -1.24
C LEU A 165 8.13 6.89 -0.57
N ASP A 166 8.78 8.00 -0.24
CA ASP A 166 8.15 9.18 0.31
C ASP A 166 7.50 9.96 -0.87
N VAL A 167 6.20 10.19 -0.77
CA VAL A 167 5.38 10.81 -1.82
C VAL A 167 5.20 12.29 -1.50
N TYR A 168 5.54 13.16 -2.44
CA TYR A 168 5.31 14.60 -2.34
C TYR A 168 4.40 15.05 -3.46
N VAL A 169 3.62 16.10 -3.20
CA VAL A 169 2.73 16.72 -4.20
C VAL A 169 2.99 18.20 -4.25
N GLU A 170 3.24 18.72 -5.44
CA GLU A 170 3.39 20.16 -5.70
C GLU A 170 2.03 20.78 -6.02
N GLU A 171 1.78 22.01 -5.53
CA GLU A 171 0.59 22.82 -5.88
C GLU A 171 -0.76 22.10 -5.63
N PHE A 172 -0.90 21.42 -4.49
CA PHE A 172 -2.07 20.61 -4.17
C PHE A 172 -3.27 21.39 -3.60
N ASP A 173 -3.13 22.70 -3.38
CA ASP A 173 -4.12 23.54 -2.70
C ASP A 173 -5.46 23.69 -3.45
N GLU A 174 -5.46 23.51 -4.76
CA GLU A 174 -6.67 23.56 -5.59
C GLU A 174 -7.36 22.18 -5.74
N GLN A 175 -6.71 21.12 -5.23
CA GLN A 175 -7.10 19.73 -5.43
C GLN A 175 -7.61 19.13 -4.12
N GLY A 176 -8.87 18.69 -4.12
CA GLY A 176 -9.51 18.12 -2.94
C GLY A 176 -9.51 16.60 -2.88
N LEU A 177 -9.01 15.93 -3.93
CA LEU A 177 -8.96 14.48 -3.99
C LEU A 177 -7.86 14.02 -4.98
N PHE A 178 -7.23 12.87 -4.69
CA PHE A 178 -6.21 12.27 -5.52
C PHE A 178 -6.36 10.74 -5.60
N GLU A 179 -5.86 10.16 -6.68
CA GLU A 179 -5.59 8.74 -6.84
C GLU A 179 -4.16 8.54 -7.34
N LEU A 180 -3.41 7.69 -6.66
CA LEU A 180 -2.11 7.21 -7.09
C LEU A 180 -2.23 5.71 -7.38
N THR A 181 -1.76 5.32 -8.55
CA THR A 181 -1.57 3.92 -8.93
C THR A 181 -0.07 3.66 -8.99
N LEU A 182 0.42 2.63 -8.31
CA LEU A 182 1.82 2.21 -8.39
C LEU A 182 1.91 0.74 -8.79
N ASP A 183 2.41 0.48 -9.99
CA ASP A 183 2.72 -0.86 -10.47
C ASP A 183 4.14 -1.25 -10.08
N VAL A 184 4.26 -2.35 -9.32
CA VAL A 184 5.54 -2.83 -8.80
C VAL A 184 5.86 -4.25 -9.27
N ASN A 185 7.13 -4.50 -9.56
CA ASN A 185 7.62 -5.85 -9.83
C ASN A 185 7.73 -6.67 -8.52
N GLN A 186 6.71 -7.47 -8.26
CA GLN A 186 6.61 -8.30 -7.06
C GLN A 186 7.67 -9.39 -6.93
N SER A 187 8.36 -9.75 -8.03
CA SER A 187 9.48 -10.68 -7.95
C SER A 187 10.71 -10.05 -7.28
N VAL A 188 10.77 -8.72 -7.24
CA VAL A 188 11.91 -7.95 -6.71
C VAL A 188 11.59 -7.31 -5.36
N VAL A 189 10.34 -6.89 -5.12
CA VAL A 189 9.91 -6.24 -3.88
C VAL A 189 8.58 -6.81 -3.36
N SER A 190 8.30 -6.66 -2.07
CA SER A 190 6.95 -6.83 -1.50
C SER A 190 6.49 -5.53 -0.86
N PHE A 191 5.23 -5.17 -1.10
CA PHE A 191 4.56 -4.11 -0.38
C PHE A 191 4.34 -4.53 1.08
N GLU A 192 4.61 -3.64 2.02
CA GLU A 192 4.47 -3.91 3.47
C GLU A 192 3.44 -3.00 4.15
N GLY A 193 3.21 -1.81 3.61
CA GLY A 193 2.22 -0.88 4.15
C GLY A 193 2.39 0.56 3.68
N ILE A 194 1.51 1.43 4.16
CA ILE A 194 1.54 2.87 3.93
C ILE A 194 1.43 3.58 5.27
N THR A 195 2.22 4.64 5.43
CA THR A 195 2.02 5.65 6.48
C THR A 195 1.52 6.92 5.82
N SER A 196 0.40 7.48 6.27
CA SER A 196 -0.08 8.78 5.83
C SER A 196 0.37 9.86 6.80
N PHE A 197 0.84 10.98 6.26
CA PHE A 197 1.18 12.19 7.01
C PHE A 197 0.12 13.29 6.84
N LEU A 198 -0.91 13.04 6.05
CA LEU A 198 -2.05 13.92 5.91
C LEU A 198 -2.91 13.84 7.19
N GLU A 199 -3.03 14.96 7.89
CA GLU A 199 -3.90 15.07 9.07
C GLU A 199 -5.34 15.38 8.65
N MET A 200 -6.27 15.40 9.62
CA MET A 200 -7.64 15.86 9.37
C MET A 200 -7.60 17.24 8.68
N PRO A 201 -8.37 17.44 7.60
CA PRO A 201 -9.58 16.70 7.23
C PRO A 201 -9.38 15.55 6.22
N TRP A 202 -8.14 15.10 5.97
CA TRP A 202 -7.88 14.08 4.96
C TRP A 202 -8.30 12.69 5.41
N THR A 203 -8.85 11.93 4.46
CA THR A 203 -9.02 10.48 4.56
C THR A 203 -8.25 9.83 3.42
N VAL A 204 -7.45 8.80 3.74
CA VAL A 204 -6.67 8.03 2.77
C VAL A 204 -7.10 6.57 2.81
N LEU A 205 -7.49 6.05 1.66
CA LEU A 205 -7.80 4.65 1.40
C LEU A 205 -6.70 4.05 0.53
N HIS A 206 -6.42 2.77 0.69
CA HIS A 206 -5.48 2.07 -0.18
C HIS A 206 -5.82 0.60 -0.32
N PHE A 207 -5.48 0.03 -1.47
CA PHE A 207 -5.65 -1.38 -1.79
C PHE A 207 -4.44 -1.88 -2.56
N TYR A 208 -3.90 -3.02 -2.14
CA TYR A 208 -2.82 -3.69 -2.84
C TYR A 208 -3.32 -4.99 -3.46
N HIS A 209 -3.28 -5.07 -4.79
CA HIS A 209 -3.68 -6.25 -5.53
C HIS A 209 -2.46 -7.17 -5.74
N GLU A 210 -2.39 -8.23 -4.92
CA GLU A 210 -1.25 -9.15 -4.89
C GLU A 210 -1.05 -9.97 -6.17
N GLU A 211 -2.01 -10.08 -7.08
CA GLU A 211 -1.80 -10.89 -8.29
C GLU A 211 -1.08 -10.14 -9.41
N ASN A 212 -1.26 -8.82 -9.50
CA ASN A 212 -0.73 -7.99 -10.59
C ASN A 212 0.34 -6.98 -10.13
N GLY A 213 0.53 -6.79 -8.82
CA GLY A 213 1.54 -5.87 -8.32
C GLY A 213 1.10 -4.42 -8.29
N ARG A 214 -0.21 -4.16 -8.34
CA ARG A 214 -0.75 -2.81 -8.37
C ARG A 214 -1.20 -2.35 -6.99
N LEU A 215 -0.66 -1.21 -6.55
CA LEU A 215 -1.11 -0.49 -5.35
C LEU A 215 -1.94 0.71 -5.78
N THR A 216 -3.18 0.79 -5.32
CA THR A 216 -4.03 1.97 -5.51
C THR A 216 -4.18 2.71 -4.19
N ILE A 217 -3.97 4.03 -4.21
CA ILE A 217 -4.09 4.90 -3.05
C ILE A 217 -5.02 6.04 -3.44
N ALA A 218 -6.13 6.21 -2.73
CA ALA A 218 -7.05 7.32 -2.93
C ALA A 218 -7.08 8.19 -1.68
N GLY A 219 -7.01 9.51 -1.81
CA GLY A 219 -7.14 10.42 -0.69
C GLY A 219 -8.10 11.55 -0.99
N ALA A 220 -8.94 11.92 -0.03
CA ALA A 220 -9.91 13.01 -0.16
C ALA A 220 -9.89 13.93 1.06
N ALA A 221 -9.97 15.23 0.81
CA ALA A 221 -10.16 16.25 1.83
C ALA A 221 -11.65 16.38 2.17
N LEU A 222 -12.00 16.12 3.43
CA LEU A 222 -13.38 16.19 3.92
C LEU A 222 -13.74 17.57 4.50
N ALA A 223 -12.93 18.60 4.23
CA ALA A 223 -13.25 19.99 4.52
C ALA A 223 -12.63 20.91 3.46
N PRO A 224 -13.18 22.12 3.24
CA PRO A 224 -12.66 23.06 2.25
C PRO A 224 -11.24 23.59 2.56
N ASP A 225 -10.85 23.62 3.84
CA ASP A 225 -9.52 24.00 4.28
C ASP A 225 -8.66 22.73 4.45
N HIS A 226 -7.77 22.48 3.49
CA HIS A 226 -7.07 21.19 3.33
C HIS A 226 -5.66 21.35 2.77
N ASN A 227 -5.07 22.55 2.89
CA ASN A 227 -3.80 22.91 2.29
C ASN A 227 -2.68 21.89 2.62
N VAL A 228 -1.95 21.50 1.59
CA VAL A 228 -0.80 20.59 1.72
C VAL A 228 0.40 21.31 1.14
N ASN A 229 1.38 21.61 1.98
CA ASN A 229 2.64 22.14 1.50
C ASN A 229 3.43 21.03 0.78
N GLY A 230 4.04 21.34 -0.36
CA GLY A 230 4.88 20.40 -1.11
C GLY A 230 6.27 20.18 -0.53
N GLU A 231 6.57 20.73 0.65
CA GLU A 231 7.88 20.63 1.30
C GLU A 231 8.03 19.32 2.09
N GLU A 232 6.93 18.79 2.62
CA GLU A 232 6.91 17.52 3.35
C GLU A 232 6.20 16.41 2.57
N PRO A 233 6.56 15.14 2.79
CA PRO A 233 5.87 14.04 2.16
C PRO A 233 4.46 13.89 2.73
N ILE A 234 3.51 13.54 1.87
CA ILE A 234 2.12 13.27 2.25
C ILE A 234 1.89 11.80 2.64
N LEU A 235 2.73 10.91 2.11
CA LEU A 235 2.67 9.46 2.32
C LEU A 235 4.08 8.89 2.33
N ALA A 236 4.29 7.80 3.05
CA ALA A 236 5.44 6.92 2.90
C ALA A 236 4.96 5.50 2.60
N ILE A 237 5.33 4.98 1.42
CA ILE A 237 5.00 3.62 0.99
C ILE A 237 6.16 2.70 1.34
N GLU A 238 5.92 1.71 2.20
CA GLU A 238 6.94 0.79 2.68
C GLU A 238 7.02 -0.47 1.81
N PHE A 239 8.26 -0.80 1.41
CA PHE A 239 8.58 -2.01 0.69
C PHE A 239 9.68 -2.79 1.38
N ARG A 240 9.58 -4.12 1.30
CA ARG A 240 10.67 -5.04 1.61
C ARG A 240 11.30 -5.56 0.32
N LYS A 241 12.62 -5.66 0.29
CA LYS A 241 13.34 -6.21 -0.85
C LYS A 241 13.23 -7.73 -0.86
N ARG A 242 13.12 -8.33 -2.05
CA ARG A 242 13.21 -9.79 -2.25
C ARG A 242 14.52 -10.17 -2.92
N VAL A 243 14.99 -9.33 -3.85
CA VAL A 243 16.20 -9.56 -4.64
C VAL A 243 16.97 -8.25 -4.79
N GLU A 244 18.31 -8.34 -4.78
CA GLU A 244 19.19 -7.21 -5.09
C GLU A 244 19.28 -7.05 -6.60
N SER A 245 18.32 -6.32 -7.17
CA SER A 245 18.24 -6.07 -8.61
C SER A 245 17.75 -4.65 -8.90
N GLU A 246 17.95 -4.22 -10.14
CA GLU A 246 17.26 -3.04 -10.64
C GLU A 246 15.80 -3.38 -10.91
N THR A 247 14.89 -2.47 -10.59
CA THR A 247 13.48 -2.57 -10.95
C THR A 247 12.96 -1.25 -11.49
N VAL A 248 11.90 -1.31 -12.28
CA VAL A 248 11.10 -0.15 -12.68
C VAL A 248 9.78 -0.21 -11.91
N MET A 249 9.29 0.96 -11.52
CA MET A 249 7.93 1.15 -11.01
C MET A 249 7.23 2.19 -11.88
N ASP A 250 5.98 1.96 -12.21
CA ASP A 250 5.16 2.91 -12.96
C ASP A 250 4.16 3.57 -12.00
N LEU A 251 4.21 4.91 -11.92
CA LEU A 251 3.31 5.72 -11.09
C LEU A 251 2.28 6.42 -11.97
N GLY A 252 1.02 6.03 -11.88
CA GLY A 252 -0.12 6.78 -12.40
C GLY A 252 -0.65 7.77 -11.36
N THR A 253 -1.07 8.94 -11.82
CA THR A 253 -1.63 10.01 -10.98
C THR A 253 -2.91 10.53 -11.59
N ALA A 254 -3.96 10.67 -10.77
CA ALA A 254 -5.16 11.42 -11.10
C ALA A 254 -5.52 12.36 -9.94
N LEU A 255 -5.87 13.59 -10.24
CA LEU A 255 -6.24 14.63 -9.28
C LEU A 255 -7.63 15.16 -9.61
N TRP A 256 -8.40 15.51 -8.58
CA TRP A 256 -9.73 16.10 -8.72
C TRP A 256 -9.79 17.42 -7.98
N SER A 257 -10.26 18.45 -8.68
CA SER A 257 -10.52 19.73 -8.05
C SER A 257 -11.68 19.65 -7.06
N LEU A 258 -11.81 20.67 -6.21
CA LEU A 258 -13.01 20.82 -5.36
C LEU A 258 -14.30 21.00 -6.18
N ALA A 259 -14.20 21.34 -7.47
CA ALA A 259 -15.34 21.42 -8.39
C ALA A 259 -15.69 20.06 -9.03
N GLY A 260 -14.94 18.98 -8.69
CA GLY A 260 -15.16 17.64 -9.23
C GLY A 260 -14.51 17.39 -10.60
N GLU A 261 -13.70 18.32 -11.10
CA GLU A 261 -13.01 18.16 -12.39
C GLU A 261 -11.78 17.28 -12.23
N ALA A 262 -11.75 16.16 -12.95
CA ALA A 262 -10.66 15.20 -12.93
C ALA A 262 -9.55 15.54 -13.94
N THR A 263 -8.29 15.49 -13.52
CA THR A 263 -7.10 15.59 -14.36
C THR A 263 -6.21 14.36 -14.15
N SER A 264 -6.00 13.57 -15.20
CA SER A 264 -5.07 12.43 -15.19
C SER A 264 -3.72 12.81 -15.80
N TYR A 265 -2.64 12.26 -15.26
CA TYR A 265 -1.28 12.48 -15.74
C TYR A 265 -0.71 11.19 -16.34
N PRO A 266 0.20 11.28 -17.33
CA PRO A 266 0.91 10.12 -17.85
C PRO A 266 1.67 9.38 -16.75
N ALA A 267 1.72 8.04 -16.87
CA ALA A 267 2.47 7.23 -15.94
C ALA A 267 3.96 7.61 -15.95
N SER A 268 4.50 7.90 -14.77
CA SER A 268 5.91 8.25 -14.55
C SER A 268 6.70 6.99 -14.18
N GLN A 269 7.80 6.73 -14.91
CA GLN A 269 8.64 5.55 -14.64
C GLN A 269 9.76 5.88 -13.66
N TYR A 270 9.81 5.16 -12.54
CA TYR A 270 10.86 5.27 -11.53
C TYR A 270 11.77 4.05 -11.58
N ARG A 271 13.04 4.29 -11.92
CA ARG A 271 14.10 3.27 -11.87
C ARG A 271 14.72 3.21 -10.49
N LEU A 272 14.73 2.03 -9.89
CA LEU A 272 15.27 1.79 -8.55
C LEU A 272 16.39 0.74 -8.61
N ASP A 273 17.58 1.10 -8.15
CA ASP A 273 18.67 0.13 -7.89
C ASP A 273 18.60 -0.35 -6.44
N LEU A 274 18.11 -1.57 -6.23
CA LEU A 274 17.86 -2.09 -4.88
C LEU A 274 19.09 -2.73 -4.24
N LYS A 275 20.24 -2.73 -4.92
CA LYS A 275 21.50 -3.14 -4.32
C LYS A 275 21.87 -2.20 -3.18
N PRO A 276 22.47 -2.71 -2.09
CA PRO A 276 23.00 -1.84 -1.05
C PRO A 276 24.05 -0.91 -1.66
N PRO A 277 24.10 0.38 -1.27
CA PRO A 277 25.13 1.29 -1.74
C PRO A 277 26.49 0.76 -1.32
N LEU A 278 27.47 0.79 -2.24
CA LEU A 278 28.82 0.37 -1.90
C LEU A 278 29.41 1.29 -0.81
N PRO A 279 30.15 0.73 0.16
CA PRO A 279 30.87 1.54 1.14
C PRO A 279 31.80 2.54 0.46
N GLU A 280 31.91 3.76 0.99
CA GLU A 280 32.83 4.76 0.42
C GLU A 280 34.30 4.51 0.84
N LYS A 281 34.51 3.81 1.95
CA LYS A 281 35.83 3.58 2.54
C LYS A 281 35.87 2.28 3.33
N PRO A 282 37.04 1.67 3.53
CA PRO A 282 37.15 0.51 4.39
C PRO A 282 36.84 0.88 5.84
N VAL A 283 35.90 0.16 6.46
CA VAL A 283 35.52 0.36 7.86
C VAL A 283 35.57 -0.97 8.60
N LEU A 284 36.22 -0.98 9.76
CA LEU A 284 36.15 -2.08 10.72
C LEU A 284 35.25 -1.66 11.89
N HIS A 285 34.14 -2.35 12.08
CA HIS A 285 33.20 -2.03 13.15
C HIS A 285 33.62 -2.65 14.48
N GLN A 286 33.08 -2.09 15.57
CA GLN A 286 33.21 -2.72 16.87
C GLN A 286 32.48 -4.07 16.85
N ASN A 287 33.13 -5.13 17.36
CA ASN A 287 32.48 -6.43 17.48
C ASN A 287 31.27 -6.35 18.42
N PHE A 288 30.22 -7.12 18.15
CA PHE A 288 29.03 -7.21 18.98
C PHE A 288 28.73 -8.68 19.35
N PRO A 289 28.43 -8.98 20.62
CA PRO A 289 28.56 -8.10 21.78
C PRO A 289 30.02 -7.74 22.08
N ASN A 290 30.28 -6.65 22.81
CA ASN A 290 31.59 -6.36 23.41
C ASN A 290 31.36 -5.67 24.77
N PRO A 291 31.62 -6.33 25.92
CA PRO A 291 32.31 -7.63 26.06
C PRO A 291 31.51 -8.83 25.54
N PHE A 292 32.17 -9.92 25.17
CA PHE A 292 31.53 -11.14 24.62
C PHE A 292 31.90 -12.42 25.38
N ASN A 293 31.08 -13.48 25.26
CA ASN A 293 31.30 -14.79 25.87
C ASN A 293 30.69 -15.95 25.05
N PRO A 294 31.51 -16.89 24.55
CA PRO A 294 32.78 -16.67 23.88
C PRO A 294 32.57 -16.29 22.39
N VAL A 295 31.32 -16.09 21.96
CA VAL A 295 30.97 -15.81 20.56
C VAL A 295 30.74 -14.32 20.35
N THR A 296 31.28 -13.79 19.25
CA THR A 296 31.02 -12.41 18.81
C THR A 296 30.97 -12.33 17.28
N THR A 297 30.16 -11.41 16.80
CA THR A 297 30.07 -11.04 15.39
C THR A 297 30.97 -9.85 15.09
N ILE A 298 31.67 -9.92 13.97
CA ILE A 298 32.60 -8.92 13.48
C ILE A 298 32.11 -8.45 12.12
N ARG A 299 31.98 -7.13 11.97
CA ARG A 299 31.46 -6.47 10.78
C ARG A 299 32.52 -5.57 10.16
N TYR A 300 32.68 -5.64 8.85
CA TYR A 300 33.58 -4.76 8.11
C TYR A 300 33.06 -4.46 6.71
N GLU A 301 33.47 -3.32 6.18
CA GLU A 301 33.04 -2.76 4.90
C GLU A 301 34.23 -2.64 3.96
N LEU A 302 34.01 -2.94 2.68
CA LEU A 302 35.00 -2.80 1.62
C LEU A 302 34.41 -1.99 0.46
N PRO A 303 35.06 -0.89 0.04
CA PRO A 303 34.59 -0.09 -1.09
C PRO A 303 34.84 -0.76 -2.45
N GLU A 304 35.87 -1.60 -2.54
CA GLU A 304 36.34 -2.24 -3.77
C GLU A 304 36.80 -3.68 -3.44
N GLU A 305 36.76 -4.57 -4.44
CA GLU A 305 37.34 -5.90 -4.34
C GLU A 305 38.84 -5.82 -4.05
N GLY A 306 39.33 -6.65 -3.11
CA GLY A 306 40.75 -6.66 -2.79
C GLY A 306 41.19 -7.80 -1.88
N HIS A 307 42.51 -8.02 -1.82
CA HIS A 307 43.10 -8.96 -0.88
C HIS A 307 43.08 -8.37 0.55
N LEU A 308 42.53 -9.12 1.50
CA LEU A 308 42.53 -8.73 2.90
C LEU A 308 42.87 -9.89 3.83
N LYS A 309 43.36 -9.52 5.01
CA LYS A 309 43.56 -10.44 6.13
C LYS A 309 42.89 -9.89 7.38
N LEU A 310 41.96 -10.67 7.93
CA LEU A 310 41.31 -10.38 9.20
C LEU A 310 41.85 -11.32 10.27
N SER A 311 42.44 -10.77 11.32
CA SER A 311 43.08 -11.54 12.39
C SER A 311 42.73 -11.04 13.78
N VAL A 312 42.85 -11.93 14.76
CA VAL A 312 42.71 -11.63 16.18
C VAL A 312 44.07 -11.78 16.84
N VAL A 313 44.53 -10.75 17.55
CA VAL A 313 45.80 -10.75 18.29
C VAL A 313 45.54 -10.46 19.77
N ASN A 314 46.41 -10.94 20.66
CA ASN A 314 46.33 -10.60 22.09
C ASN A 314 47.12 -9.33 22.43
N LEU A 315 47.11 -8.91 23.71
CA LEU A 315 47.87 -7.76 24.22
C LEU A 315 49.39 -7.83 23.98
N LEU A 316 49.94 -9.03 23.79
CA LEU A 316 51.36 -9.25 23.49
C LEU A 316 51.65 -9.18 21.98
N GLY A 317 50.65 -8.91 21.15
CA GLY A 317 50.76 -8.92 19.68
C GLY A 317 50.81 -10.33 19.08
N GLN A 318 50.58 -11.38 19.86
CA GLN A 318 50.56 -12.75 19.34
C GLN A 318 49.27 -12.99 18.56
N GLN A 319 49.38 -13.50 17.34
CA GLN A 319 48.23 -13.89 16.53
C GLN A 319 47.56 -15.13 17.14
N ILE A 320 46.29 -14.95 17.51
CA ILE A 320 45.44 -15.97 18.13
C ILE A 320 44.69 -16.76 17.06
N ALA A 321 44.11 -16.04 16.10
CA ALA A 321 43.37 -16.63 14.99
C ALA A 321 43.47 -15.75 13.74
N THR A 322 43.41 -16.38 12.57
CA THR A 322 43.10 -15.71 11.30
C THR A 322 41.67 -16.08 10.95
N LEU A 323 40.80 -15.08 10.87
CA LEU A 323 39.38 -15.27 10.59
C LEU A 323 39.12 -15.30 9.08
N TYR A 324 39.89 -14.51 8.32
CA TYR A 324 39.86 -14.49 6.86
C TYR A 324 41.24 -14.13 6.31
N ASN A 325 41.59 -14.70 5.15
CA ASN A 325 42.81 -14.34 4.42
C ASN A 325 42.64 -14.72 2.93
N GLY A 326 42.36 -13.73 2.08
CA GLY A 326 42.05 -13.99 0.68
C GLY A 326 41.54 -12.76 -0.04
N LEU A 327 41.13 -12.96 -1.29
CA LEU A 327 40.42 -11.97 -2.09
C LEU A 327 38.96 -11.89 -1.61
N GLN A 328 38.44 -10.71 -1.34
CA GLN A 328 37.04 -10.48 -0.95
C GLN A 328 36.46 -9.40 -1.86
N GLY A 329 35.23 -9.60 -2.36
CA GLY A 329 34.51 -8.60 -3.16
C GLY A 329 34.13 -7.36 -2.33
N GLU A 330 33.72 -6.30 -3.02
CA GLU A 330 33.18 -5.08 -2.41
C GLU A 330 31.89 -5.36 -1.62
N GLY A 331 31.55 -4.44 -0.69
CA GLY A 331 30.32 -4.49 0.09
C GLY A 331 30.52 -4.72 1.59
N PHE A 332 29.47 -5.22 2.22
CA PHE A 332 29.36 -5.40 3.66
C PHE A 332 29.59 -6.87 4.03
N HIS A 333 30.48 -7.12 4.99
CA HIS A 333 30.93 -8.46 5.32
C HIS A 333 30.82 -8.74 6.80
N GLU A 334 30.33 -9.93 7.14
CA GLU A 334 30.17 -10.38 8.51
C GLU A 334 30.87 -11.71 8.76
N ILE A 335 31.62 -11.80 9.86
CA ILE A 335 32.29 -13.03 10.30
C ILE A 335 32.05 -13.24 11.79
N THR A 336 31.74 -14.49 12.16
CA THR A 336 31.62 -14.89 13.58
C THR A 336 32.93 -15.47 14.09
N TRP A 337 33.39 -14.99 15.25
CA TRP A 337 34.48 -15.61 16.00
C TRP A 337 33.95 -16.30 17.26
N THR A 338 34.33 -17.57 17.45
CA THR A 338 33.86 -18.43 18.55
C THR A 338 34.79 -18.40 19.78
N GLY A 339 35.71 -17.44 19.84
CA GLY A 339 36.67 -17.33 20.94
C GLY A 339 37.71 -18.46 20.96
N ARG A 340 37.99 -19.07 19.79
CA ARG A 340 38.98 -20.15 19.63
C ARG A 340 40.24 -19.67 18.92
N ASP A 341 41.38 -20.25 19.29
CA ASP A 341 42.66 -20.04 18.61
C ASP A 341 42.79 -20.91 17.35
N ALA A 342 43.89 -20.75 16.61
CA ALA A 342 44.19 -21.51 15.40
C ALA A 342 44.28 -23.05 15.60
N PHE A 343 44.38 -23.53 16.84
CA PHE A 343 44.41 -24.95 17.19
C PHE A 343 43.06 -25.45 17.74
N GLY A 344 42.01 -24.63 17.66
CA GLY A 344 40.67 -24.94 18.16
C GLY A 344 40.51 -24.84 19.68
N ARG A 345 41.53 -24.36 20.40
CA ARG A 345 41.51 -24.22 21.86
C ARG A 345 40.81 -22.92 22.25
N ASN A 346 40.15 -22.92 23.39
CA ASN A 346 39.49 -21.71 23.90
C ASN A 346 40.52 -20.64 24.25
N ALA A 347 40.34 -19.43 23.72
CA ALA A 347 41.10 -18.26 24.10
C ALA A 347 40.84 -17.92 25.59
N ALA A 348 41.82 -17.31 26.24
CA ALA A 348 41.72 -16.89 27.64
C ALA A 348 40.86 -15.63 27.78
N THR A 349 40.21 -15.45 28.92
CA THR A 349 39.56 -14.17 29.27
C THR A 349 40.60 -13.04 29.21
N GLY A 350 40.26 -11.92 28.57
CA GLY A 350 41.21 -10.83 28.40
C GLY A 350 40.93 -9.92 27.21
N ILE A 351 41.86 -9.01 26.97
CA ILE A 351 41.80 -8.04 25.88
C ILE A 351 42.44 -8.66 24.63
N TYR A 352 41.74 -8.50 23.51
CA TYR A 352 42.19 -8.85 22.18
C TYR A 352 42.07 -7.63 21.26
N PHE A 353 42.77 -7.66 20.14
CA PHE A 353 42.59 -6.71 19.05
C PHE A 353 42.22 -7.46 17.79
N LEU A 354 41.17 -6.99 17.15
CA LEU A 354 40.85 -7.31 15.77
C LEU A 354 41.72 -6.45 14.87
N VAL A 355 42.34 -7.06 13.86
CA VAL A 355 43.21 -6.39 12.90
C VAL A 355 42.73 -6.76 11.49
N LEU A 356 42.28 -5.76 10.74
CA LEU A 356 41.95 -5.85 9.33
C LEU A 356 43.08 -5.21 8.53
N GLU A 357 43.81 -6.03 7.78
CA GLU A 357 44.88 -5.62 6.87
C GLU A 357 44.31 -5.63 5.44
N THR A 358 44.26 -4.46 4.79
CA THR A 358 43.99 -4.31 3.35
C THR A 358 45.27 -3.84 2.65
N GLU A 359 45.28 -3.74 1.31
CA GLU A 359 46.47 -3.31 0.56
C GLU A 359 47.02 -1.95 1.02
N ASP A 360 46.13 -1.00 1.30
CA ASP A 360 46.52 0.37 1.62
C ASP A 360 46.62 0.68 3.11
N ARG A 361 45.89 -0.06 3.97
CA ARG A 361 45.69 0.33 5.37
C ARG A 361 45.52 -0.85 6.32
N THR A 362 45.79 -0.57 7.59
CA THR A 362 45.49 -1.49 8.70
C THR A 362 44.52 -0.83 9.67
N HIS A 363 43.38 -1.48 9.90
CA HIS A 363 42.36 -1.05 10.85
C HIS A 363 42.36 -1.96 12.07
N HIS A 364 42.12 -1.39 13.25
CA HIS A 364 42.08 -2.16 14.49
C HIS A 364 40.91 -1.80 15.40
N ARG A 365 40.42 -2.80 16.14
CA ARG A 365 39.38 -2.66 17.17
C ARG A 365 39.73 -3.48 18.40
N LYS A 366 39.55 -2.89 19.58
CA LYS A 366 39.76 -3.58 20.86
C LYS A 366 38.54 -4.42 21.20
N MET A 367 38.75 -5.66 21.61
CA MET A 367 37.71 -6.59 22.05
C MET A 367 37.99 -7.07 23.47
N LEU A 368 36.94 -7.33 24.24
CA LEU A 368 37.03 -7.91 25.59
C LEU A 368 36.28 -9.24 25.65
N LEU A 369 37.02 -10.34 25.79
CA LEU A 369 36.46 -11.66 26.05
C LEU A 369 36.27 -11.84 27.55
N ILE A 370 35.04 -12.10 27.98
CA ILE A 370 34.69 -12.51 29.34
C ILE A 370 34.16 -13.95 29.31
N LYS A 371 34.41 -14.73 30.36
CA LYS A 371 33.91 -16.10 30.48
C LYS A 371 32.94 -16.22 31.64
#